data_AF-A0A285PPA9-F1
#
_entry.id   AF-A0A285PPA9-F1
#
_cell.length_a   1.000
_cell.length_b   1.000
_cell.length_c   1.000
_cell.angle_alpha   90.00
_cell.angle_beta   90.00
_cell.angle_gamma   90.00
#
_symmetry.space_group_name_H-M   'P 1'
#
loop_
_entity.id
_entity.type
_entity.pdbx_description
1 polymer ?
#
loop_
_entity_poly.entity_id
_entity_poly.type
_entity_poly.pdbx_seq_one_letter_code
_entity_poly.pdbx_strand_id
1 'polypeptide(L)'
;VSYTAGATSGDADTFTITNYASTSDADNAELVSQFNDILDQIDKLSADSSYNGVNLINGTGSDLTVAFNEHRDDRKSELTISSADLTSSGLKVSKASSLSADESNLKLDSLSEALSSLRKQGSTFGSKLNTVTIREGFTKESINTLQTGADALVLADSNEEGANMLALQTRQQLSTTSLSLASQADQAVLRFLRA
;
A
#
# COMPACT_ATOMS: atom_id res chain seq x y z
N VAL A 1 29.06 -51.07 -17.73
CA VAL A 1 29.06 -51.92 -18.96
C VAL A 1 29.83 -53.18 -18.63
N SER A 2 29.24 -54.35 -18.89
CA SER A 2 29.91 -55.64 -18.71
C SER A 2 29.81 -56.44 -20.00
N TYR A 3 30.88 -57.15 -20.31
CA TYR A 3 30.96 -58.03 -21.45
C TYR A 3 31.16 -59.46 -20.94
N THR A 4 30.39 -60.39 -21.50
CA THR A 4 30.54 -61.82 -21.23
C THR A 4 30.68 -62.52 -22.58
N ALA A 5 31.85 -63.12 -22.79
CA ALA A 5 32.14 -63.90 -23.98
C ALA A 5 31.28 -65.17 -24.01
N GLY A 6 30.82 -65.57 -25.20
CA GLY A 6 30.15 -66.85 -25.42
C GLY A 6 31.07 -68.00 -25.00
N ALA A 7 30.56 -68.92 -24.17
CA ALA A 7 31.38 -69.97 -23.58
C ALA A 7 31.79 -71.06 -24.59
N THR A 8 31.08 -71.19 -25.72
CA THR A 8 31.37 -72.18 -26.76
C THR A 8 31.25 -71.62 -28.19
N SER A 9 31.79 -72.35 -29.17
CA SER A 9 31.76 -71.97 -30.58
C SER A 9 30.32 -71.92 -31.11
N GLY A 10 29.85 -70.72 -31.45
CA GLY A 10 28.49 -70.47 -31.94
C GLY A 10 27.61 -69.67 -30.97
N ASP A 11 28.05 -69.49 -29.72
CA ASP A 11 27.35 -68.64 -28.76
C ASP A 11 27.60 -67.15 -29.06
N ALA A 12 26.55 -66.34 -28.95
CA ALA A 12 26.67 -64.89 -29.13
C ALA A 12 27.27 -64.24 -27.88
N ASP A 13 28.29 -63.42 -28.07
CA ASP A 13 28.82 -62.58 -27.01
C ASP A 13 27.77 -61.57 -26.55
N THR A 14 27.60 -61.45 -25.24
CA THR A 14 26.62 -60.52 -24.68
C THR A 14 27.33 -59.26 -24.20
N PHE A 15 27.00 -58.13 -24.83
CA PHE A 15 27.42 -56.80 -24.41
C PHE A 15 26.27 -56.11 -23.66
N THR A 16 26.36 -56.07 -22.34
CA THR A 16 25.33 -55.44 -21.51
C THR A 16 25.77 -54.03 -21.13
N ILE A 17 25.10 -53.03 -21.72
CA ILE A 17 25.15 -51.65 -21.24
C ILE A 17 24.04 -51.49 -20.19
N THR A 18 24.41 -51.61 -18.92
CA THR A 18 23.53 -51.15 -17.84
C THR A 18 23.54 -49.62 -17.84
N ASN A 19 22.41 -48.99 -18.18
CA ASN A 19 22.21 -47.57 -17.93
C ASN A 19 22.13 -47.36 -16.40
N TYR A 20 23.13 -46.70 -15.81
CA TYR A 20 23.09 -46.28 -14.41
C TYR A 20 22.37 -44.94 -14.30
N ALA A 21 21.10 -44.87 -14.73
CA ALA A 21 20.23 -43.83 -14.18
C ALA A 21 19.91 -44.28 -12.75
N SER A 22 20.73 -43.84 -11.80
CA SER A 22 20.49 -44.04 -10.38
C SER A 22 20.05 -42.71 -9.78
N THR A 23 19.35 -42.73 -8.65
CA THR A 23 18.93 -41.55 -7.86
C THR A 23 20.11 -40.71 -7.32
N SER A 24 21.33 -40.97 -7.79
CA SER A 24 22.59 -40.34 -7.43
C SER A 24 23.34 -39.80 -8.66
N ASP A 25 22.63 -39.43 -9.73
CA ASP A 25 23.21 -38.55 -10.75
C ASP A 25 23.55 -37.22 -10.06
N ALA A 26 24.79 -36.75 -10.22
CA ALA A 26 25.24 -35.46 -9.69
C ALA A 26 24.26 -34.33 -10.05
N ASP A 27 23.61 -34.45 -11.21
CA ASP A 27 22.57 -33.57 -11.72
C ASP A 27 21.29 -33.58 -10.86
N ASN A 28 20.84 -34.73 -10.33
CA ASN A 28 19.64 -34.77 -9.46
C ASN A 28 19.93 -34.15 -8.09
N ALA A 29 21.12 -34.40 -7.54
CA ALA A 29 21.55 -33.80 -6.29
C ALA A 29 21.69 -32.27 -6.43
N GLU A 30 22.24 -31.79 -7.56
CA GLU A 30 22.31 -30.36 -7.87
C GLU A 30 20.93 -29.73 -8.01
N LEU A 31 20.00 -30.38 -8.72
CA LEU A 31 18.61 -29.90 -8.86
C LEU A 31 17.87 -29.84 -7.52
N VAL A 32 18.08 -30.83 -6.64
CA VAL A 32 17.54 -30.82 -5.27
C VAL A 32 18.11 -29.62 -4.49
N SER A 33 19.43 -29.37 -4.59
CA SER A 33 20.06 -28.21 -3.96
C SER A 33 19.44 -26.91 -4.46
N GLN A 34 19.38 -26.71 -5.78
CA GLN A 34 18.83 -25.50 -6.39
C GLN A 34 17.36 -25.27 -6.00
N PHE A 35 16.54 -26.32 -5.97
CA PHE A 35 15.15 -26.24 -5.52
C PHE A 35 15.05 -25.78 -4.06
N ASN A 36 15.84 -26.39 -3.17
CA ASN A 36 15.87 -26.04 -1.75
C ASN A 36 16.42 -24.63 -1.52
N ASP A 37 17.42 -24.20 -2.31
CA ASP A 37 17.96 -22.85 -2.26
C ASP A 37 16.94 -21.80 -2.69
N ILE A 38 16.11 -22.09 -3.70
CA ILE A 38 15.01 -21.21 -4.11
C ILE A 38 13.97 -21.10 -3.00
N LEU A 39 13.62 -22.20 -2.31
CA LEU A 39 12.72 -22.13 -1.15
C LEU A 39 13.31 -21.27 -0.03
N ASP A 40 14.61 -21.41 0.26
CA ASP A 40 15.30 -20.58 1.24
C ASP A 40 15.35 -19.10 0.81
N GLN A 41 15.45 -18.82 -0.50
CA GLN A 41 15.36 -17.45 -1.02
C GLN A 41 13.94 -16.87 -0.90
N ILE A 42 12.89 -17.68 -1.10
CA ILE A 42 11.50 -17.27 -0.87
C ILE A 42 11.31 -16.89 0.59
N ASP A 43 11.83 -17.69 1.53
CA ASP A 43 11.74 -17.42 2.96
C ASP A 43 12.49 -16.14 3.36
N LYS A 44 13.69 -15.94 2.82
CA LYS A 44 14.47 -14.70 3.02
C LYS A 44 13.75 -13.48 2.45
N LEU A 45 13.25 -13.56 1.22
CA LEU A 45 12.50 -12.45 0.61
C LEU A 45 11.25 -12.13 1.42
N SER A 46 10.54 -13.14 1.89
CA SER A 46 9.39 -12.97 2.76
C SER A 46 9.78 -12.28 4.07
N ALA A 47 10.88 -12.70 4.72
CA ALA A 47 11.39 -12.06 5.93
C ALA A 47 11.82 -10.60 5.72
N ASP A 48 12.47 -10.29 4.60
CA ASP A 48 12.99 -8.96 4.26
C ASP A 48 11.87 -7.97 3.84
N SER A 49 10.71 -8.48 3.40
CA SER A 49 9.56 -7.69 2.92
C SER A 49 8.78 -7.01 4.05
N SER A 50 9.46 -6.15 4.81
CA SER A 50 8.88 -5.36 5.89
C SER A 50 8.80 -3.87 5.54
N TYR A 51 7.77 -3.20 6.05
CA TYR A 51 7.62 -1.74 5.96
C TYR A 51 7.32 -1.17 7.34
N ASN A 52 8.14 -0.22 7.80
CA ASN A 52 8.05 0.38 9.13
C ASN A 52 7.90 -0.66 10.27
N GLY A 53 8.57 -1.81 10.13
CA GLY A 53 8.54 -2.90 11.12
C GLY A 53 7.33 -3.83 11.02
N VAL A 54 6.40 -3.60 10.09
CA VAL A 54 5.28 -4.52 9.81
C VAL A 54 5.62 -5.40 8.62
N ASN A 55 5.42 -6.70 8.76
CA ASN A 55 5.56 -7.66 7.67
C ASN A 55 4.25 -8.44 7.51
N LEU A 56 3.63 -8.32 6.33
CA LEU A 56 2.33 -8.91 6.04
C LEU A 56 2.41 -10.31 5.43
N ILE A 57 3.61 -10.82 5.13
CA ILE A 57 3.79 -12.03 4.32
C ILE A 57 4.69 -13.10 4.96
N ASN A 58 5.42 -12.79 6.04
CA ASN A 58 6.33 -13.73 6.70
C ASN A 58 5.68 -14.63 7.76
N GLY A 59 4.35 -14.60 7.90
CA GLY A 59 3.64 -15.44 8.86
C GLY A 59 3.81 -15.04 10.34
N THR A 60 4.41 -13.90 10.65
CA THR A 60 4.56 -13.43 12.05
C THR A 60 3.26 -12.95 12.71
N GLY A 61 2.15 -12.89 11.97
CA GLY A 61 0.86 -12.46 12.50
C GLY A 61 0.73 -10.94 12.64
N SER A 62 1.56 -10.17 11.95
CA SER A 62 1.57 -8.70 12.05
C SER A 62 0.54 -8.08 11.10
N ASP A 63 -0.70 -7.94 11.55
CA ASP A 63 -1.77 -7.29 10.78
C ASP A 63 -1.57 -5.77 10.71
N LEU A 64 -1.94 -5.17 9.57
CA LEU A 64 -1.92 -3.72 9.38
C LEU A 64 -3.33 -3.14 9.47
N THR A 65 -3.59 -2.32 10.47
CA THR A 65 -4.86 -1.57 10.58
C THR A 65 -4.69 -0.15 10.06
N VAL A 66 -5.49 0.21 9.06
CA VAL A 66 -5.57 1.56 8.50
C VAL A 66 -6.83 2.23 9.04
N ALA A 67 -6.69 3.30 9.80
CA ALA A 67 -7.81 4.10 10.26
C ALA A 67 -8.16 5.16 9.21
N PHE A 68 -9.44 5.28 8.89
CA PHE A 68 -9.99 6.27 7.96
C PHE A 68 -10.62 7.47 8.68
N ASN A 69 -10.81 7.39 10.00
CA ASN A 69 -11.28 8.48 10.83
C ASN A 69 -10.56 8.52 12.18
N GLU A 70 -10.76 9.60 12.91
CA GLU A 70 -10.11 9.90 14.19
C GLU A 70 -10.87 9.29 15.38
N HIS A 71 -12.06 8.73 15.14
CA HIS A 71 -12.88 8.10 16.17
C HIS A 71 -12.19 6.84 16.72
N ARG A 72 -12.18 6.72 18.05
CA ARG A 72 -11.64 5.56 18.78
C ARG A 72 -12.72 4.76 19.53
N ASP A 73 -13.98 5.10 19.30
CA ASP A 73 -15.17 4.46 19.85
C ASP A 73 -15.82 3.53 18.81
N ASP A 74 -17.07 3.13 19.03
CA ASP A 74 -17.83 2.25 18.13
C ASP A 74 -18.08 2.87 16.74
N ARG A 75 -17.73 4.15 16.53
CA ARG A 75 -17.83 4.86 15.26
C ARG A 75 -16.52 4.84 14.47
N LYS A 76 -15.51 4.10 14.94
CA LYS A 76 -14.25 3.91 14.20
C LYS A 76 -14.52 3.32 12.82
N SER A 77 -13.85 3.89 11.82
CA SER A 77 -13.89 3.43 10.44
C SER A 77 -12.48 3.00 10.08
N GLU A 78 -12.21 1.70 10.10
CA GLU A 78 -10.88 1.15 9.90
C GLU A 78 -10.91 -0.04 8.92
N LEU A 79 -9.81 -0.26 8.23
CA LEU A 79 -9.56 -1.46 7.42
C LEU A 79 -8.41 -2.23 8.03
N THR A 80 -8.68 -3.46 8.49
CA THR A 80 -7.62 -4.38 8.88
C THR A 80 -7.20 -5.21 7.66
N ILE A 81 -5.91 -5.18 7.37
CA ILE A 81 -5.24 -5.99 6.36
C ILE A 81 -4.54 -7.12 7.12
N SER A 82 -5.15 -8.31 7.06
CA SER A 82 -4.58 -9.48 7.72
C SER A 82 -3.31 -9.93 7.03
N SER A 83 -2.32 -10.25 7.84
CA SER A 83 -1.11 -10.92 7.42
C SER A 83 -1.40 -12.35 6.93
N ALA A 84 -0.56 -12.83 6.03
CA ALA A 84 -0.56 -14.20 5.55
C ALA A 84 0.84 -14.80 5.67
N ASP A 85 0.94 -16.11 5.78
CA ASP A 85 2.21 -16.81 5.70
C ASP A 85 2.46 -17.24 4.25
N LEU A 86 3.35 -16.52 3.57
CA LEU A 86 3.80 -16.80 2.20
C LEU A 86 5.22 -17.37 2.17
N THR A 87 5.72 -17.86 3.30
CA THR A 87 6.95 -18.66 3.36
C THR A 87 6.73 -20.05 2.73
N SER A 88 7.81 -20.79 2.49
CA SER A 88 7.79 -22.18 2.05
C SER A 88 6.90 -23.05 2.97
N SER A 89 6.93 -22.79 4.28
CA SER A 89 6.05 -23.44 5.27
C SER A 89 4.58 -23.07 5.09
N GLY A 90 4.27 -21.76 5.00
CA GLY A 90 2.90 -21.27 4.83
C GLY A 90 2.26 -21.69 3.50
N LEU A 91 3.06 -21.76 2.45
CA LEU A 91 2.68 -22.24 1.12
C LEU A 91 2.68 -23.77 1.01
N LYS A 92 3.06 -24.49 2.08
CA LYS A 92 3.13 -25.96 2.15
C LYS A 92 4.08 -26.58 1.12
N VAL A 93 5.10 -25.84 0.70
CA VAL A 93 6.15 -26.35 -0.20
C VAL A 93 7.34 -26.77 0.65
N SER A 94 7.44 -28.08 0.91
CA SER A 94 8.57 -28.65 1.66
C SER A 94 9.81 -28.83 0.79
N LYS A 95 10.99 -28.83 1.41
CA LYS A 95 12.25 -29.18 0.74
C LYS A 95 12.18 -30.58 0.08
N ALA A 96 12.88 -30.73 -1.03
CA ALA A 96 13.03 -32.02 -1.72
C ALA A 96 14.16 -32.83 -1.08
N SER A 97 13.95 -34.14 -0.96
CA SER A 97 14.94 -35.11 -0.49
C SER A 97 15.62 -35.83 -1.65
N SER A 98 14.83 -36.12 -2.69
CA SER A 98 15.26 -36.56 -4.01
C SER A 98 14.34 -35.90 -5.04
N LEU A 99 14.75 -35.76 -6.30
CA LEU A 99 13.81 -35.42 -7.37
C LEU A 99 13.60 -36.65 -8.24
N SER A 100 13.16 -37.74 -7.59
CA SER A 100 12.63 -38.90 -8.30
C SER A 100 11.36 -38.53 -9.07
N ALA A 101 10.92 -39.37 -10.02
CA ALA A 101 9.73 -39.08 -10.81
C ALA A 101 8.48 -38.83 -9.94
N ASP A 102 8.29 -39.64 -8.89
CA ASP A 102 7.14 -39.52 -7.99
C ASP A 102 7.23 -38.28 -7.10
N GLU A 103 8.39 -38.03 -6.47
CA GLU A 103 8.59 -36.84 -5.63
C GLU A 103 8.47 -35.55 -6.45
N SER A 104 8.99 -35.52 -7.68
CA SER A 104 8.88 -34.37 -8.58
C SER A 104 7.43 -34.04 -8.91
N ASN A 105 6.58 -35.05 -9.18
CA ASN A 105 5.16 -34.82 -9.42
C ASN A 105 4.46 -34.23 -8.19
N LEU A 106 4.75 -34.74 -6.99
CA LEU A 106 4.21 -34.19 -5.74
C LEU A 106 4.65 -32.74 -5.49
N LYS A 107 5.91 -32.39 -5.82
CA LYS A 107 6.41 -31.02 -5.72
C LYS A 107 5.75 -30.09 -6.74
N LEU A 108 5.50 -30.55 -7.97
CA LEU A 108 4.78 -29.78 -8.98
C LEU A 108 3.33 -29.48 -8.54
N ASP A 109 2.65 -30.45 -7.96
CA ASP A 109 1.30 -30.24 -7.39
C ASP A 109 1.35 -29.22 -6.25
N SER A 110 2.31 -29.37 -5.33
CA SER A 110 2.51 -28.43 -4.21
C SER A 110 2.81 -27.00 -4.71
N LEU A 111 3.64 -26.85 -5.75
CA LEU A 111 3.93 -25.56 -6.38
C LEU A 111 2.69 -24.95 -7.05
N SER A 112 1.85 -25.76 -7.68
CA SER A 112 0.60 -25.32 -8.29
C SER A 112 -0.39 -24.78 -7.23
N GLU A 113 -0.52 -25.48 -6.11
CA GLU A 113 -1.32 -25.03 -4.97
C GLU A 113 -0.77 -23.78 -4.32
N ALA A 114 0.55 -23.70 -4.13
CA ALA A 114 1.24 -22.53 -3.62
C ALA A 114 1.00 -21.30 -4.52
N LEU A 115 1.10 -21.47 -5.84
CA LEU A 115 0.85 -20.41 -6.81
C LEU A 115 -0.62 -19.94 -6.79
N SER A 116 -1.56 -20.86 -6.64
CA SER A 116 -2.99 -20.53 -6.46
C SER A 116 -3.21 -19.71 -5.19
N SER A 117 -2.57 -20.12 -4.08
CA SER A 117 -2.62 -19.41 -2.80
C SER A 117 -2.01 -18.00 -2.90
N LEU A 118 -0.86 -17.86 -3.55
CA LEU A 118 -0.22 -16.57 -3.79
C LEU A 118 -1.10 -15.64 -4.62
N ARG A 119 -1.75 -16.14 -5.68
CA ARG A 119 -2.69 -15.36 -6.50
C ARG A 119 -3.92 -14.92 -5.71
N LYS A 120 -4.47 -15.80 -4.87
CA LYS A 120 -5.60 -15.47 -3.99
C LYS A 120 -5.21 -14.39 -2.98
N GLN A 121 -4.04 -14.50 -2.37
CA GLN A 121 -3.55 -13.49 -1.44
C GLN A 121 -3.26 -12.16 -2.15
N GLY A 122 -2.63 -12.19 -3.31
CA GLY A 122 -2.37 -11.00 -4.13
C GLY A 122 -3.66 -10.30 -4.56
N SER A 123 -4.69 -11.05 -4.95
CA SER A 123 -6.02 -10.49 -5.25
C SER A 123 -6.66 -9.84 -4.01
N THR A 124 -6.53 -10.49 -2.85
CA THR A 124 -7.01 -9.94 -1.57
C THR A 124 -6.30 -8.62 -1.25
N PHE A 125 -4.97 -8.58 -1.27
CA PHE A 125 -4.21 -7.35 -1.05
C PHE A 125 -4.53 -6.27 -2.08
N GLY A 126 -4.68 -6.62 -3.36
CA GLY A 126 -5.09 -5.67 -4.41
C GLY A 126 -6.46 -5.04 -4.14
N SER A 127 -7.45 -5.82 -3.69
CA SER A 127 -8.78 -5.31 -3.33
C SER A 127 -8.73 -4.35 -2.12
N LYS A 128 -7.90 -4.65 -1.13
CA LYS A 128 -7.69 -3.82 0.05
C LYS A 128 -6.96 -2.52 -0.32
N LEU A 129 -5.93 -2.60 -1.15
CA LEU A 129 -5.23 -1.42 -1.69
C LEU A 129 -6.19 -0.50 -2.44
N ASN A 130 -7.01 -1.04 -3.33
CA ASN A 130 -8.01 -0.24 -4.05
C ASN A 130 -8.98 0.47 -3.10
N THR A 131 -9.39 -0.20 -2.02
CA THR A 131 -10.24 0.42 -0.99
C THR A 131 -9.53 1.59 -0.31
N VAL A 132 -8.26 1.45 0.05
CA VAL A 132 -7.45 2.52 0.64
C VAL A 132 -7.28 3.68 -0.33
N THR A 133 -6.96 3.41 -1.61
CA THR A 133 -6.80 4.46 -2.63
C THR A 133 -8.09 5.25 -2.87
N ILE A 134 -9.24 4.57 -2.94
CA ILE A 134 -10.55 5.26 -3.08
C ILE A 134 -10.81 6.14 -1.86
N ARG A 135 -10.55 5.65 -0.65
CA ARG A 135 -10.71 6.42 0.59
C ARG A 135 -9.76 7.61 0.65
N GLU A 136 -8.51 7.43 0.25
CA GLU A 136 -7.53 8.52 0.15
C GLU A 136 -8.02 9.63 -0.78
N GLY A 137 -8.47 9.27 -1.99
CA GLY A 137 -9.02 10.23 -2.95
C GLY A 137 -10.24 10.97 -2.41
N PHE A 138 -11.22 10.23 -1.86
CA PHE A 138 -12.40 10.83 -1.24
C PHE A 138 -12.04 11.81 -0.12
N THR A 139 -11.11 11.45 0.76
CA THR A 139 -10.68 12.31 1.85
C THR A 139 -9.99 13.57 1.33
N LYS A 140 -9.12 13.46 0.32
CA LYS A 140 -8.49 14.64 -0.32
C LYS A 140 -9.52 15.58 -0.93
N GLU A 141 -10.46 15.06 -1.70
CA GLU A 141 -11.52 15.89 -2.32
C GLU A 141 -12.44 16.52 -1.28
N SER A 142 -12.76 15.78 -0.21
CA SER A 142 -13.54 16.30 0.91
C SER A 142 -12.81 17.43 1.63
N ILE A 143 -11.51 17.28 1.89
CA ILE A 143 -10.67 18.33 2.49
C ILE A 143 -10.63 19.57 1.58
N ASN A 144 -10.39 19.40 0.28
CA ASN A 144 -10.36 20.53 -0.67
C ASN A 144 -11.69 21.29 -0.72
N THR A 145 -12.81 20.55 -0.73
CA THR A 145 -14.15 21.15 -0.71
C THR A 145 -14.42 21.89 0.60
N LEU A 146 -14.09 21.28 1.74
CA LEU A 146 -14.25 21.91 3.05
C LEU A 146 -13.36 23.13 3.22
N GLN A 147 -12.14 23.11 2.70
CA GLN A 147 -11.23 24.25 2.71
C GLN A 147 -11.80 25.40 1.87
N THR A 148 -12.25 25.12 0.65
CA THR A 148 -12.89 26.13 -0.21
C THR A 148 -14.17 26.70 0.43
N GLY A 149 -14.99 25.84 1.05
CA GLY A 149 -16.19 26.27 1.76
C GLY A 149 -15.89 27.12 2.99
N ALA A 150 -14.85 26.76 3.76
CA ALA A 150 -14.39 27.55 4.89
C ALA A 150 -13.84 28.91 4.42
N ASP A 151 -13.03 28.92 3.36
CA ASP A 151 -12.53 30.15 2.75
C ASP A 151 -13.69 31.03 2.29
N ALA A 152 -14.74 30.49 1.67
CA ALA A 152 -15.92 31.26 1.26
C ALA A 152 -16.73 31.82 2.45
N LEU A 153 -16.71 31.18 3.62
CA LEU A 153 -17.39 31.67 4.83
C LEU A 153 -16.57 32.72 5.59
N VAL A 154 -15.25 32.72 5.41
CA VAL A 154 -14.32 33.59 6.15
C VAL A 154 -13.80 34.74 5.30
N LEU A 155 -13.69 34.57 3.97
CA LEU A 155 -13.36 35.68 3.08
C LEU A 155 -14.48 36.71 3.10
N ALA A 156 -14.11 37.93 3.42
CA ALA A 156 -14.96 39.07 3.18
C ALA A 156 -14.92 39.46 1.69
N ASP A 157 -16.05 39.90 1.14
CA ASP A 157 -16.09 40.46 -0.20
C ASP A 157 -15.39 41.83 -0.20
N SER A 158 -14.22 41.89 -0.82
CA SER A 158 -13.43 43.13 -0.91
C SER A 158 -14.17 44.29 -1.59
N ASN A 159 -15.16 43.99 -2.45
CA ASN A 159 -15.99 45.03 -3.06
C ASN A 159 -16.99 45.59 -2.06
N GLU A 160 -17.61 44.75 -1.24
CA GLU A 160 -18.56 45.18 -0.21
C GLU A 160 -17.84 45.89 0.94
N GLU A 161 -16.73 45.33 1.44
CA GLU A 161 -15.88 46.02 2.42
C GLU A 161 -15.30 47.32 1.87
N GLY A 162 -14.90 47.34 0.59
CA GLY A 162 -14.40 48.52 -0.09
C GLY A 162 -15.45 49.62 -0.24
N ALA A 163 -16.67 49.26 -0.66
CA ALA A 163 -17.79 50.20 -0.75
C ALA A 163 -18.22 50.70 0.63
N ASN A 164 -18.26 49.83 1.65
CA ASN A 164 -18.57 50.22 3.01
C ASN A 164 -17.49 51.14 3.60
N MET A 165 -16.21 50.87 3.35
CA MET A 165 -15.11 51.73 3.74
C MET A 165 -15.20 53.10 3.07
N LEU A 166 -15.50 53.15 1.76
CA LEU A 166 -15.70 54.42 1.05
C LEU A 166 -16.89 55.19 1.63
N ALA A 167 -18.02 54.51 1.85
CA ALA A 167 -19.19 55.11 2.48
C ALA A 167 -18.89 55.64 3.89
N LEU A 168 -18.09 54.92 4.67
CA LEU A 168 -17.65 55.33 6.00
C LEU A 168 -16.72 56.55 5.95
N GLN A 169 -15.78 56.59 5.01
CA GLN A 169 -14.92 57.75 4.76
C GLN A 169 -15.74 58.98 4.35
N THR A 170 -16.71 58.82 3.45
CA THR A 170 -17.63 59.90 3.06
C THR A 170 -18.46 60.37 4.26
N ARG A 171 -18.98 59.45 5.08
CA ARG A 171 -19.70 59.80 6.32
C ARG A 171 -18.81 60.54 7.33
N GLN A 172 -17.55 60.16 7.48
CA GLN A 172 -16.60 60.88 8.34
C GLN A 172 -16.29 62.27 7.79
N GLN A 173 -16.08 62.41 6.48
CA GLN A 173 -15.87 63.71 5.83
C GLN A 173 -17.10 64.62 6.02
N LEU A 174 -18.32 64.10 5.78
CA LEU A 174 -19.57 64.82 6.03
C LEU A 174 -19.73 65.18 7.51
N SER A 175 -19.41 64.28 8.44
CA SER A 175 -19.48 64.58 9.87
C SER A 175 -18.50 65.67 10.28
N THR A 176 -17.30 65.67 9.69
CA THR A 176 -16.27 66.69 9.96
C THR A 176 -16.65 68.04 9.35
N THR A 177 -17.19 68.06 8.13
CA THR A 177 -17.68 69.30 7.50
C THR A 177 -18.92 69.83 8.21
N SER A 178 -19.87 68.97 8.61
CA SER A 178 -21.02 69.35 9.43
C SER A 178 -20.60 69.91 10.79
N LEU A 179 -19.60 69.32 11.46
CA LEU A 179 -19.07 69.83 12.73
C LEU A 179 -18.36 71.20 12.54
N SER A 180 -17.58 71.33 11.47
CA SER A 180 -16.95 72.61 11.07
C SER A 180 -18.00 73.68 10.81
N LEU A 181 -19.07 73.36 10.06
CA LEU A 181 -20.18 74.27 9.78
C LEU A 181 -20.96 74.63 11.04
N ALA A 182 -21.21 73.67 11.94
CA ALA A 182 -21.85 73.93 13.23
C ALA A 182 -21.00 74.88 14.10
N SER A 183 -19.69 74.62 14.20
CA SER A 183 -18.77 75.50 14.94
C SER A 183 -18.68 76.90 14.33
N GLN A 184 -18.73 77.03 12.99
CA GLN A 184 -18.78 78.34 12.32
C GLN A 184 -20.12 79.05 12.56
N ALA A 185 -21.24 78.32 12.54
CA ALA A 185 -22.57 78.86 12.83
C ALA A 185 -22.66 79.37 14.28
N ASP A 186 -22.13 78.61 15.26
CA ASP A 186 -22.08 79.02 16.66
C ASP A 186 -21.23 80.30 16.86
N GLN A 187 -20.09 80.41 16.17
CA GLN A 187 -19.27 81.63 16.20
C GLN A 187 -19.94 82.83 15.51
N ALA A 188 -20.68 82.60 14.42
CA ALA A 188 -21.44 83.65 13.75
C ALA A 188 -22.57 84.20 14.65
N VAL A 189 -23.28 83.32 15.37
CA VAL A 189 -24.28 83.72 16.37
C VAL A 189 -23.65 84.52 17.50
N LEU A 190 -22.48 84.10 18.02
CA LEU A 190 -21.75 84.86 19.03
C LEU A 190 -21.28 86.23 18.53
N ARG A 191 -20.96 86.36 17.24
CA ARG A 191 -20.58 87.64 16.63
C ARG A 191 -21.80 88.57 16.46
N PHE A 192 -22.98 88.02 16.19
CA PHE A 192 -24.25 88.77 16.15
C PHE A 192 -24.73 89.21 17.55
N LEU A 193 -24.46 88.42 18.60
CA LEU A 193 -24.82 88.77 19.98
C LEU A 193 -23.81 89.72 20.66
N ARG A 194 -22.62 89.91 20.07
CA ARG A 194 -21.58 90.85 20.54
C ARG A 194 -21.56 92.18 19.78
N ALA A 195 -22.27 92.28 18.66
CA ALA A 195 -22.53 93.53 17.93
C ALA A 195 -23.82 94.17 18.45
#